data_AF-A0A242C544-F1
#
_entry.id   AF-A0A242C544-F1
#
_cell.length_a   1.000
_cell.length_b   1.000
_cell.length_c   1.000
_cell.angle_alpha   90.00
_cell.angle_beta   90.00
_cell.angle_gamma   90.00
#
_symmetry.space_group_name_H-M   'P 1'
#
loop_
_entity.id
_entity.type
_entity.pdbx_description
1 polymer ?
#
loop_
_entity_poly.entity_id
_entity_poly.type
_entity_poly.pdbx_seq_one_letter_code
_entity_poly.pdbx_strand_id
1 'polypeptide(L)' 'MDRKQIKQRQKEIRTQIQNLIDSTPNWSRLPDDAPEVEYARKLQKEVERLGKMRPYRKT' A
#
# COMPACT_ATOMS: atom_id res chain seq x y z
N MET A 1 4.87 5.83 -16.47
CA MET A 1 4.09 4.62 -16.12
C MET A 1 2.65 4.87 -16.50
N ASP A 2 2.03 3.99 -17.27
CA ASP A 2 0.65 4.19 -17.74
C ASP A 2 -0.35 4.11 -16.59
N ARG A 3 -1.50 4.77 -16.73
CA ARG A 3 -2.57 4.73 -15.73
C ARG A 3 -3.00 3.30 -15.38
N LYS A 4 -2.97 2.37 -16.35
CA LYS A 4 -3.28 0.95 -16.13
C LYS A 4 -2.21 0.28 -15.26
N GLN A 5 -0.94 0.54 -15.52
CA GLN A 5 0.18 0.04 -14.74
C GLN A 5 0.18 0.61 -13.31
N ILE A 6 -0.09 1.91 -13.15
CA ILE A 6 -0.23 2.56 -11.82
C ILE A 6 -1.34 1.87 -11.02
N LYS A 7 -2.52 1.67 -11.62
CA LYS A 7 -3.64 0.98 -10.95
C LYS A 7 -3.31 -0.47 -10.58
N GLN A 8 -2.68 -1.20 -11.50
CA GLN A 8 -2.27 -2.58 -11.27
C GLN A 8 -1.30 -2.66 -10.10
N ARG A 9 -0.28 -1.79 -10.08
CA ARG A 9 0.69 -1.73 -9.00
C ARG A 9 0.07 -1.34 -7.66
N GLN A 10 -0.85 -0.37 -7.65
CA GLN A 10 -1.61 -0.02 -6.44
C GLN A 10 -2.44 -1.19 -5.91
N LYS A 11 -3.02 -2.01 -6.80
CA LYS A 11 -3.77 -3.21 -6.40
C LYS A 11 -2.84 -4.25 -5.77
N GLU A 12 -1.70 -4.53 -6.41
CA GLU A 12 -0.69 -5.46 -5.88
C GLU A 12 -0.21 -5.06 -4.49
N ILE A 13 0.11 -3.79 -4.29
CA ILE A 13 0.58 -3.29 -2.99
C ILE A 13 -0.52 -3.41 -1.91
N ARG A 14 -1.77 -3.09 -2.25
CA ARG A 14 -2.90 -3.28 -1.31
C ARG A 14 -3.09 -4.75 -0.93
N THR A 15 -2.93 -5.67 -1.89
CA THR A 15 -2.96 -7.11 -1.61
C THR A 15 -1.80 -7.53 -0.72
N GLN A 16 -0.60 -6.98 -0.91
CA GLN A 16 0.52 -7.24 -0.01
C GLN A 16 0.27 -6.77 1.42
N ILE A 17 -0.31 -5.56 1.59
CA ILE A 17 -0.71 -5.05 2.91
C ILE A 17 -1.74 -5.97 3.55
N GLN A 18 -2.76 -6.39 2.79
CA GLN A 18 -3.80 -7.29 3.30
C GLN A 18 -3.22 -8.64 3.73
N ASN A 19 -2.39 -9.26 2.88
CA ASN A 19 -1.75 -10.53 3.20
C ASN A 19 -0.85 -10.41 4.44
N LEU A 20 -0.14 -9.29 4.59
CA LEU A 20 0.66 -9.02 5.77
C LEU A 20 -0.22 -9.01 7.02
N ILE A 21 -1.30 -8.21 7.02
CA ILE A 21 -2.26 -8.13 8.12
C ILE A 21 -2.84 -9.51 8.46
N ASP A 22 -3.26 -10.27 7.44
CA ASP A 22 -3.87 -11.59 7.62
C ASP A 22 -2.86 -12.63 8.13
N SER A 23 -1.59 -12.51 7.75
CA SER A 23 -0.50 -13.40 8.17
C SER A 23 0.08 -13.07 9.54
N THR A 24 -0.19 -11.86 10.07
CA THR A 24 0.39 -11.38 11.31
C THR A 24 -0.62 -11.53 12.46
N PRO A 25 -0.36 -12.43 13.42
CA PRO A 25 -1.23 -12.63 14.57
C PRO A 25 -1.32 -11.36 15.41
N ASN A 26 -2.51 -11.04 15.92
CA ASN A 26 -2.74 -9.87 16.76
C ASN A 26 -2.28 -8.55 16.13
N TRP A 27 -2.37 -8.41 14.80
CA TRP A 27 -2.01 -7.17 14.09
C TRP A 27 -2.52 -5.89 14.79
N SER A 28 -3.77 -5.89 15.24
CA SER A 28 -4.41 -4.76 15.91
C SER A 28 -3.81 -4.40 17.28
N ARG A 29 -2.96 -5.26 17.85
CA ARG A 29 -2.28 -5.07 19.13
C ARG A 29 -0.80 -4.76 18.95
N LEU A 30 -0.29 -4.77 17.73
CA LEU A 30 1.10 -4.41 17.48
C LEU A 30 1.32 -2.93 17.78
N PRO A 31 2.45 -2.58 18.40
CA PRO A 31 2.84 -1.19 18.53
C PRO A 31 3.12 -0.59 17.14
N ASP A 32 3.00 0.73 17.04
CA ASP A 32 3.25 1.46 15.80
C ASP A 32 4.69 1.32 15.28
N ASP A 33 5.62 0.99 16.18
CA ASP A 33 7.04 0.77 15.92
C ASP A 33 7.36 -0.68 15.51
N ALA A 34 6.36 -1.57 15.50
CA ALA A 34 6.55 -2.95 15.07
C ALA A 34 7.01 -2.99 13.60
N PRO A 35 7.95 -3.88 13.25
CA PRO A 35 8.51 -3.93 11.90
C PRO A 35 7.44 -4.21 10.83
N GLU A 36 6.42 -5.00 11.16
CA GLU A 36 5.32 -5.29 10.26
C GLU A 36 4.44 -4.05 10.01
N VAL A 37 4.16 -3.27 11.07
CA VAL A 37 3.39 -2.01 10.97
C VAL A 37 4.19 -0.96 10.18
N GLU A 38 5.50 -0.83 10.43
CA GLU A 38 6.37 0.05 9.68
C GLU A 38 6.41 -0.34 8.18
N TYR A 39 6.46 -1.65 7.90
CA TYR A 39 6.43 -2.16 6.54
C TYR A 39 5.10 -1.86 5.83
N ALA A 40 3.95 -2.08 6.49
CA ALA A 40 2.65 -1.68 5.94
C ALA A 40 2.58 -0.17 5.67
N ARG A 41 3.13 0.67 6.55
CA ARG A 41 3.19 2.12 6.34
C ARG A 41 4.05 2.49 5.12
N LYS A 42 5.17 1.80 4.90
CA LYS A 42 6.01 1.99 3.69
C LYS A 42 5.24 1.65 2.42
N LEU A 43 4.56 0.51 2.40
CA LEU A 43 3.70 0.08 1.29
C LEU A 43 2.57 1.10 1.02
N GLN A 44 1.93 1.60 2.08
CA GLN A 44 0.88 2.62 1.96
C GLN A 44 1.41 3.92 1.33
N LYS A 45 2.59 4.39 1.73
CA LYS A 45 3.25 5.55 1.10
C LYS A 45 3.55 5.33 -0.38
N GLU A 46 3.89 4.09 -0.78
CA GLU A 46 4.08 3.75 -2.20
C GLU A 46 2.77 3.86 -2.98
N VAL A 47 1.65 3.39 -2.42
CA VAL A 47 0.31 3.55 -3.04
C VAL A 47 -0.03 5.03 -3.25
N GLU A 48 0.25 5.88 -2.26
CA GLU A 48 0.03 7.33 -2.36
C GLU A 48 0.92 7.98 -3.41
N ARG A 49 2.21 7.62 -3.45
CA ARG A 49 3.17 8.10 -4.45
C ARG A 49 2.70 7.75 -5.86
N LEU A 50 2.27 6.51 -6.07
CA LEU A 50 1.68 6.05 -7.33
C LEU A 50 0.40 6.83 -7.68
N GLY A 51 -0.41 7.17 -6.68
CA GLY A 51 -1.62 7.97 -6.84
C GLY A 51 -1.32 9.39 -7.34
N LYS A 52 -0.26 10.02 -6.84
CA LYS A 52 0.22 11.34 -7.27
C LYS A 52 0.82 11.34 -8.69
N MET A 53 1.32 10.20 -9.17
CA MET A 53 1.81 10.03 -10.55
C MET A 53 0.68 9.84 -11.57
N ARG A 54 -0.57 9.68 -11.12
CA ARG A 54 -1.70 9.48 -12.02
C ARG A 54 -1.93 10.78 -12.79
N PRO A 55 -1.93 10.77 -14.14
CA PRO A 55 -2.19 11.98 -14.91
C PRO A 55 -3.55 12.55 -14.51
N TYR A 56 -3.58 13.87 -14.31
CA TYR A 56 -4.80 14.61 -13.95
C TYR A 56 -5.92 14.21 -14.91
N ARG A 57 -7.09 13.93 -14.36
CA ARG A 57 -8.30 13.73 -15.16
C ARG A 57 -8.57 15.08 -15.84
N LYS A 58 -8.25 15.22 -17.13
CA LYS A 58 -8.90 16.24 -17.98
C LYS A 58 -10.38 15.86 -17.97
N THR A 59 -11.12 16.40 -17.00
CA THR A 59 -12.57 16.56 -17.10
C THR A 59 -12.86 17.61 -18.14
#